data_AF-A0A8J7QK37-F1
#
_entry.id   AF-A0A8J7QK37-F1
#
_cell.length_a   1.000
_cell.length_b   1.000
_cell.length_c   1.000
_cell.angle_alpha   90.00
_cell.angle_beta   90.00
_cell.angle_gamma   90.00
#
_symmetry.space_group_name_H-M   'P 1'
#
loop_
_entity.id
_entity.type
_entity.pdbx_description
1 polymer ?
#
loop_
_entity_poly.entity_id
_entity_poly.type
_entity_poly.pdbx_seq_one_letter_code
_entity_poly.pdbx_strand_id
1 'polypeptide(L)'
;GLGGAVATYQFCRFSMKPFEGFGLREGESLLGSNVPIFDLGEFGKRSLAARRDWVEFLYGLERDYYFTDMGRYLKEELGVKALVVGTIVGCSTPNIMSELDVLDTHAYWQHPVFPGEPWDPDNWYVVNEPMVNHPEDGNIPWLALKRVRGKPHIVSEYNHPAPNFYDAETVVTLAAYAALQDWDGIFLFDYGSGDDWNSMRIRGFFDVDQHPAKMATMIPAHAIFVRGDVSPAKYSVSGKLDDRLEVELIARGRASAWNLPDGRYVGMSPAAALVHRTALVAEGEASRIDVSPSGPVYISDTKEITLNVTDRKRGVLVVNTSMSVAVVGFGGGRSFDFGSLVVEPGETLLDGWCVVTVSVMDGEGFGNFKKLLLVAVGYATNTGMRVRDYGSGREIAFGSTELMEIDPYWGPITCGNSWGKAPTLVEGMPIEVKIKNSGDVSVWALDGVGNRKGQVPVSALDGYRTFTVGREFQTIWYEIAVEG
;
A
#
# COMPACT_ATOMS: atom_id res chain seq x y z
N GLY A 1 36.79 25.59 15.72
CA GLY A 1 36.47 26.93 15.21
C GLY A 1 36.99 27.98 16.18
N LEU A 2 36.85 29.27 15.84
CA LEU A 2 37.04 30.37 16.80
C LEU A 2 36.28 30.04 18.10
N GLY A 3 36.97 30.04 19.25
CA GLY A 3 36.37 29.73 20.57
C GLY A 3 36.96 28.54 21.34
N GLY A 4 37.94 27.81 20.79
CA GLY A 4 38.58 26.67 21.50
C GLY A 4 39.74 27.04 22.44
N ALA A 5 40.20 28.29 22.41
CA ALA A 5 41.28 28.80 23.26
C ALA A 5 41.17 30.33 23.38
N VAL A 6 41.71 30.88 24.47
CA VAL A 6 41.83 32.33 24.64
C VAL A 6 42.90 32.84 23.67
N ALA A 7 42.49 33.69 22.73
CA ALA A 7 43.37 34.31 21.77
C ALA A 7 42.86 35.70 21.38
N THR A 8 43.77 36.58 20.98
CA THR A 8 43.43 37.90 20.45
C THR A 8 43.27 37.81 18.94
N TYR A 9 42.09 38.17 18.45
CA TYR A 9 41.80 38.25 17.02
C TYR A 9 41.71 39.71 16.58
N GLN A 10 42.45 40.08 15.54
CA GLN A 10 42.38 41.40 14.92
C GLN A 10 41.65 41.29 13.59
N PHE A 11 40.54 42.02 13.45
CA PHE A 11 39.76 42.08 12.23
C PHE A 11 39.93 43.47 11.60
N CYS A 12 40.26 43.53 10.31
CA CYS A 12 40.27 44.76 9.53
C CYS A 12 39.36 44.62 8.31
N ARG A 13 38.77 45.73 7.85
CA ARG A 13 37.88 45.79 6.65
C ARG A 13 36.61 44.94 6.76
N PHE A 14 35.89 45.01 7.89
CA PHE A 14 34.54 44.46 7.94
C PHE A 14 33.57 45.37 7.16
N SER A 15 32.62 44.75 6.47
CA SER A 15 31.40 45.41 6.01
C SER A 15 30.24 44.73 6.71
N MET A 16 29.35 45.52 7.30
CA MET A 16 28.10 45.02 7.83
C MET A 16 27.07 45.08 6.71
N LYS A 17 26.33 44.00 6.53
CA LYS A 17 25.11 43.99 5.72
C LYS A 17 23.92 43.87 6.66
N PRO A 18 22.79 44.55 6.40
CA PRO A 18 21.56 44.25 7.09
C PRO A 18 21.28 42.74 7.03
N PHE A 19 21.01 42.14 8.18
CA PHE A 19 20.57 40.76 8.24
C PHE A 19 19.09 40.70 7.87
N GLU A 20 18.75 40.00 6.80
CA GLU A 20 17.38 39.66 6.46
C GLU A 20 17.08 38.28 7.06
N GLY A 21 16.30 38.24 8.14
CA GLY A 21 15.90 37.01 8.79
C GLY A 21 15.44 37.20 10.23
N PHE A 22 15.25 36.09 10.95
CA PHE A 22 14.85 36.08 12.37
C PHE A 22 16.06 35.90 13.28
N GLY A 23 16.20 36.78 14.28
CA GLY A 23 17.19 36.69 15.36
C GLY A 23 16.53 36.46 16.72
N LEU A 24 17.25 36.79 17.79
CA LEU A 24 16.65 36.95 19.12
C LEU A 24 15.62 38.09 19.08
N ARG A 25 14.51 37.93 19.81
CA ARG A 25 13.51 38.99 19.94
C ARG A 25 14.00 40.09 20.88
N GLU A 26 13.31 41.21 20.86
CA GLU A 26 13.56 42.29 21.81
C GLU A 26 13.47 41.75 23.25
N GLY A 27 14.51 42.02 24.05
CA GLY A 27 14.62 41.53 25.43
C GLY A 27 15.22 40.12 25.59
N GLU A 28 15.36 39.33 24.53
CA GLU A 28 15.98 38.01 24.59
C GLU A 28 17.51 38.10 24.53
N SER A 29 18.18 37.30 25.36
CA SER A 29 19.63 37.27 25.51
C SER A 29 20.12 35.89 25.91
N LEU A 30 21.08 35.35 25.15
CA LEU A 30 21.77 34.11 25.52
C LEU A 30 22.57 34.28 26.83
N LEU A 31 23.22 35.43 27.02
CA LEU A 31 23.95 35.76 28.26
C LEU A 31 23.03 35.89 29.46
N GLY A 32 21.81 36.40 29.24
CA GLY A 32 20.80 36.50 30.28
C GLY A 32 20.06 35.20 30.56
N SER A 33 20.31 34.14 29.78
CA SER A 33 19.61 32.85 29.84
C SER A 33 18.07 33.01 29.87
N ASN A 34 17.55 34.01 29.15
CA ASN A 34 16.14 34.39 29.17
C ASN A 34 15.45 34.20 27.81
N VAL A 35 16.01 33.33 26.96
CA VAL A 35 15.37 32.91 25.71
C VAL A 35 14.31 31.85 26.05
N PRO A 36 13.01 32.12 25.88
CA PRO A 36 11.96 31.18 26.23
C PRO A 36 11.87 30.04 25.22
N ILE A 37 11.38 28.88 25.67
CA ILE A 37 10.81 27.89 24.75
C ILE A 37 9.61 28.50 24.02
N PHE A 38 9.36 28.09 22.80
CA PHE A 38 8.27 28.58 21.97
C PHE A 38 7.37 27.45 21.48
N ASP A 39 6.17 27.79 21.04
CA ASP A 39 5.21 26.83 20.48
C ASP A 39 5.31 26.73 18.95
N LEU A 40 4.56 25.78 18.37
CA LEU A 40 4.53 25.56 16.93
C LEU A 40 4.06 26.80 16.13
N GLY A 41 3.18 27.63 16.70
CA GLY A 41 2.69 28.87 16.07
C GLY A 41 3.76 29.96 15.96
N GLU A 42 4.83 29.86 16.74
CA GLU A 42 6.00 30.73 16.66
C GLU A 42 7.13 30.17 15.80
N PHE A 43 7.08 28.90 15.41
CA PHE A 43 8.17 28.18 14.74
C PHE A 43 8.76 28.94 13.55
N GLY A 44 7.91 29.41 12.63
CA GLY A 44 8.32 30.18 11.45
C GLY A 44 8.88 31.58 11.74
N LYS A 45 8.68 32.09 12.96
CA LYS A 45 9.11 33.43 13.44
C LYS A 45 10.42 33.39 14.22
N ARG A 46 11.07 32.23 14.32
CA ARG A 46 12.31 32.02 15.06
C ARG A 46 13.49 31.80 14.10
N SER A 47 14.70 32.06 14.59
CA SER A 47 15.92 31.74 13.84
C SER A 47 16.02 30.23 13.57
N LEU A 48 16.79 29.81 12.56
CA LEU A 48 16.99 28.37 12.31
C LEU A 48 17.70 27.67 13.48
N ALA A 49 18.61 28.37 14.17
CA ALA A 49 19.28 27.84 15.36
C ALA A 49 18.25 27.55 16.47
N ALA A 50 17.38 28.51 16.79
CA ALA A 50 16.34 28.33 17.79
C ALA A 50 15.35 27.22 17.41
N ARG A 51 14.99 27.11 16.12
CA ARG A 51 14.18 25.99 15.61
C ARG A 51 14.86 24.64 15.77
N ARG A 52 16.17 24.57 15.49
CA ARG A 52 16.95 23.35 15.69
C ARG A 52 16.98 22.96 17.16
N ASP A 53 17.31 23.89 18.05
CA ASP A 53 17.36 23.63 19.50
C ASP A 53 15.99 23.13 20.02
N TRP A 54 14.90 23.72 19.53
CA TRP A 54 13.54 23.30 19.87
C TRP A 54 13.20 21.90 19.36
N VAL A 55 13.53 21.60 18.10
CA VAL A 55 13.32 20.26 17.51
C VAL A 55 14.20 19.22 18.21
N GLU A 56 15.46 19.52 18.49
CA GLU A 56 16.37 18.61 19.23
C GLU A 56 15.83 18.31 20.63
N PHE A 57 15.29 19.32 21.32
CA PHE A 57 14.64 19.12 22.61
C PHE A 57 13.43 18.19 22.52
N LEU A 58 12.51 18.42 21.56
CA LEU A 58 11.33 17.57 21.38
C LEU A 58 11.68 16.16 20.92
N TYR A 59 12.64 16.03 20.00
CA TYR A 59 13.15 14.75 19.50
C TYR A 59 13.77 13.94 20.63
N GLY A 60 14.61 14.56 21.46
CA GLY A 60 15.18 13.91 22.64
C GLY A 60 14.13 13.52 23.67
N LEU A 61 13.10 14.36 23.89
CA LEU A 61 11.99 14.04 24.79
C LEU A 61 11.19 12.81 24.30
N GLU A 62 10.85 12.79 23.02
CA GLU A 62 10.13 11.68 22.38
C GLU A 62 10.94 10.38 22.39
N ARG A 63 12.22 10.46 22.01
CA ARG A 63 13.11 9.30 22.00
C ARG A 63 13.41 8.76 23.40
N ASP A 64 13.97 9.61 24.26
CA ASP A 64 14.61 9.17 25.50
C ASP A 64 13.57 8.89 26.58
N TYR A 65 12.55 9.75 26.73
CA TYR A 65 11.57 9.62 27.81
C TYR A 65 10.30 8.89 27.39
N TYR A 66 9.80 9.14 26.18
CA TYR A 66 8.56 8.50 25.75
C TYR A 66 8.84 7.07 25.27
N PHE A 67 9.57 6.87 24.18
CA PHE A 67 9.66 5.54 23.59
C PHE A 67 10.67 4.61 24.27
N THR A 68 11.93 5.03 24.46
CA THR A 68 12.96 4.12 24.98
C THR A 68 12.82 3.83 26.46
N ASP A 69 12.46 4.81 27.30
CA ASP A 69 12.25 4.56 28.73
C ASP A 69 11.05 3.63 28.96
N MET A 70 9.92 3.86 28.29
CA MET A 70 8.78 2.93 28.33
C MET A 70 9.18 1.55 27.79
N GLY A 71 9.93 1.49 26.69
CA GLY A 71 10.43 0.24 26.12
C GLY A 71 11.28 -0.56 27.10
N ARG A 72 12.27 0.08 27.76
CA ARG A 72 13.09 -0.55 28.80
C ARG A 72 12.25 -0.97 29.99
N TYR A 73 11.35 -0.13 30.48
CA TYR A 73 10.48 -0.48 31.60
C TYR A 73 9.67 -1.76 31.30
N LEU A 74 9.07 -1.85 30.11
CA LEU A 74 8.35 -3.05 29.66
C LEU A 74 9.27 -4.27 29.59
N LYS A 75 10.46 -4.14 29.00
CA LYS A 75 11.36 -5.27 28.72
C LYS A 75 12.20 -5.73 29.92
N GLU A 76 12.78 -4.78 30.65
CA GLU A 76 13.79 -5.00 31.69
C GLU A 76 13.17 -5.09 33.08
N GLU A 77 12.18 -4.25 33.39
CA GLU A 77 11.55 -4.23 34.73
C GLU A 77 10.33 -5.17 34.81
N LEU A 78 9.42 -5.10 33.84
CA LEU A 78 8.24 -5.98 33.80
C LEU A 78 8.53 -7.35 33.14
N GLY A 79 9.61 -7.46 32.38
CA GLY A 79 10.01 -8.72 31.74
C GLY A 79 9.16 -9.15 30.54
N VAL A 80 8.47 -8.22 29.87
CA VAL A 80 7.60 -8.48 28.71
C VAL A 80 8.37 -9.19 27.60
N LYS A 81 7.80 -10.29 27.09
CA LYS A 81 8.38 -11.11 26.01
C LYS A 81 7.81 -10.80 24.63
N ALA A 82 6.63 -10.19 24.56
CA ALA A 82 6.04 -9.75 23.31
C ALA A 82 6.91 -8.67 22.65
N LEU A 83 6.84 -8.57 21.32
CA LEU A 83 7.46 -7.46 20.57
C LEU A 83 6.79 -6.14 20.97
N VAL A 84 7.59 -5.11 21.17
CA VAL A 84 7.13 -3.75 21.48
C VAL A 84 7.20 -2.93 20.20
N VAL A 85 6.02 -2.54 19.73
CA VAL A 85 5.84 -1.60 18.63
C VAL A 85 5.51 -0.24 19.24
N GLY A 86 6.14 0.82 18.73
CA GLY A 86 5.86 2.19 19.18
C GLY A 86 4.61 2.75 18.52
N THR A 87 4.77 3.90 17.87
CA THR A 87 3.80 4.39 16.90
C THR A 87 4.26 4.07 15.47
N ILE A 88 3.55 4.55 14.47
CA ILE A 88 3.94 4.40 13.07
C ILE A 88 4.98 5.42 12.63
N VAL A 89 5.79 5.04 11.66
CA VAL A 89 6.59 6.01 10.90
C VAL A 89 5.66 6.90 10.09
N GLY A 90 5.60 8.18 10.47
CA GLY A 90 4.60 9.15 10.02
C GLY A 90 3.99 9.94 11.17
N CYS A 91 3.90 9.32 12.35
CA CYS A 91 3.64 9.99 13.63
C CYS A 91 4.92 10.27 14.42
N SER A 92 5.93 9.38 14.30
CA SER A 92 7.30 9.58 14.78
C SER A 92 8.31 9.23 13.67
N THR A 93 9.56 9.67 13.83
CA THR A 93 10.60 9.50 12.80
C THR A 93 11.08 8.04 12.71
N PRO A 94 11.55 7.58 11.54
CA PRO A 94 12.05 6.21 11.39
C PRO A 94 13.21 5.88 12.34
N ASN A 95 14.11 6.82 12.65
CA ASN A 95 15.21 6.53 13.59
C ASN A 95 14.70 6.26 15.01
N ILE A 96 13.81 7.11 15.56
CA ILE A 96 13.23 6.87 16.90
C ILE A 96 12.47 5.54 16.93
N MET A 97 11.63 5.27 15.92
CA MET A 97 10.87 4.02 15.84
C MET A 97 11.78 2.79 15.68
N SER A 98 12.95 2.96 15.07
CA SER A 98 13.95 1.90 14.98
C SER A 98 14.61 1.55 16.31
N GLU A 99 14.42 2.31 17.39
CA GLU A 99 14.96 1.95 18.71
C GLU A 99 14.13 0.89 19.42
N LEU A 100 12.89 0.66 18.96
CA LEU A 100 12.01 -0.40 19.44
C LEU A 100 12.18 -1.69 18.62
N ASP A 101 11.36 -2.70 18.91
CA ASP A 101 11.55 -4.04 18.33
C ASP A 101 11.16 -4.12 16.86
N VAL A 102 10.13 -3.37 16.45
CA VAL A 102 9.50 -3.46 15.12
C VAL A 102 9.12 -2.07 14.62
N LEU A 103 9.38 -1.81 13.33
CA LEU A 103 8.87 -0.64 12.63
C LEU A 103 7.49 -0.92 12.07
N ASP A 104 6.59 0.03 12.25
CA ASP A 104 5.24 -0.02 11.72
C ASP A 104 4.96 1.19 10.82
N THR A 105 4.16 0.98 9.79
CA THR A 105 3.79 2.00 8.81
C THR A 105 2.37 1.76 8.32
N HIS A 106 1.61 2.82 8.08
CA HIS A 106 0.25 2.72 7.57
C HIS A 106 0.10 3.40 6.22
N ALA A 107 -0.84 2.90 5.42
CA ALA A 107 -1.22 3.57 4.17
C ALA A 107 -2.65 3.25 3.74
N TYR A 108 -3.38 4.28 3.33
CA TYR A 108 -4.73 4.18 2.79
C TYR A 108 -4.76 4.80 1.41
N TRP A 109 -5.06 4.00 0.39
CA TRP A 109 -5.10 4.53 -0.98
C TRP A 109 -6.38 5.35 -1.13
N GLN A 110 -6.24 6.67 -1.29
CA GLN A 110 -7.38 7.59 -1.38
C GLN A 110 -8.28 7.55 -0.13
N HIS A 111 -7.67 7.74 1.06
CA HIS A 111 -8.36 7.87 2.35
C HIS A 111 -9.56 8.84 2.26
N PRO A 112 -10.70 8.57 2.92
CA PRO A 112 -11.84 9.48 2.93
C PRO A 112 -11.45 10.88 3.39
N VAL A 113 -11.95 11.89 2.69
CA VAL A 113 -11.79 13.30 3.03
C VAL A 113 -13.13 13.82 3.52
N PHE A 114 -13.10 14.58 4.63
CA PHE A 114 -14.27 15.18 5.26
C PHE A 114 -14.13 16.72 5.23
N PRO A 115 -14.68 17.41 4.21
CA PRO A 115 -14.45 18.85 4.05
C PRO A 115 -15.10 19.75 5.11
N GLY A 116 -16.10 19.22 5.83
CA GLY A 116 -16.75 19.88 6.95
C GLY A 116 -16.18 19.39 8.28
N GLU A 117 -16.96 18.57 8.98
CA GLU A 117 -16.58 18.00 10.28
C GLU A 117 -15.87 16.65 10.10
N PRO A 118 -14.86 16.32 10.92
CA PRO A 118 -14.23 15.01 10.90
C PRO A 118 -15.25 13.88 11.05
N TRP A 119 -15.18 12.88 10.16
CA TRP A 119 -16.05 11.69 10.18
C TRP A 119 -17.54 11.97 9.97
N ASP A 120 -17.90 13.10 9.35
CA ASP A 120 -19.27 13.38 8.91
C ASP A 120 -19.75 12.30 7.92
N PRO A 121 -20.84 11.55 8.21
CA PRO A 121 -21.32 10.46 7.36
C PRO A 121 -22.05 10.92 6.09
N ASP A 122 -22.42 12.20 6.00
CA ASP A 122 -23.08 12.80 4.84
C ASP A 122 -22.14 13.64 3.99
N ASN A 123 -21.11 14.25 4.59
CA ASN A 123 -20.18 15.16 3.92
C ASN A 123 -18.75 14.60 3.82
N TRP A 124 -18.58 13.63 2.93
CA TRP A 124 -17.29 13.01 2.67
C TRP A 124 -17.16 12.57 1.22
N TYR A 125 -15.93 12.34 0.78
CA TYR A 125 -15.63 11.67 -0.49
C TYR A 125 -14.37 10.83 -0.39
N VAL A 126 -14.24 9.86 -1.30
CA VAL A 126 -12.96 9.21 -1.65
C VAL A 126 -12.62 9.59 -3.09
N VAL A 127 -11.35 9.57 -3.45
CA VAL A 127 -10.96 9.79 -4.85
C VAL A 127 -10.99 8.45 -5.59
N ASN A 128 -11.76 8.37 -6.68
CA ASN A 128 -11.92 7.16 -7.46
C ASN A 128 -10.79 6.95 -8.46
N GLU A 129 -9.67 6.40 -8.02
CA GLU A 129 -8.52 6.12 -8.89
C GLU A 129 -7.94 4.73 -8.60
N PRO A 130 -7.49 3.99 -9.62
CA PRO A 130 -6.75 2.73 -9.44
C PRO A 130 -5.27 3.03 -9.15
N MET A 131 -4.75 2.57 -8.02
CA MET A 131 -3.34 2.70 -7.60
C MET A 131 -2.38 2.10 -8.63
N VAL A 132 -2.77 1.09 -9.41
CA VAL A 132 -1.94 0.55 -10.50
C VAL A 132 -1.53 1.59 -11.55
N ASN A 133 -2.25 2.72 -11.66
CA ASN A 133 -1.88 3.84 -12.54
C ASN A 133 -0.84 4.79 -11.90
N HIS A 134 -0.55 4.66 -10.60
CA HIS A 134 0.29 5.57 -9.81
C HIS A 134 1.50 4.86 -9.21
N PRO A 135 2.46 4.38 -10.03
CA PRO A 135 3.60 3.59 -9.55
C PRO A 135 4.48 4.34 -8.54
N GLU A 136 4.76 5.63 -8.76
CA GLU A 136 5.72 6.40 -7.95
C GLU A 136 5.07 7.16 -6.78
N ASP A 137 3.78 7.47 -6.90
CA ASP A 137 3.00 8.21 -5.88
C ASP A 137 2.04 7.30 -5.09
N GLY A 138 2.02 5.99 -5.39
CA GLY A 138 1.19 5.01 -4.72
C GLY A 138 1.65 4.63 -3.32
N ASN A 139 0.85 3.80 -2.64
CA ASN A 139 1.14 3.39 -1.27
C ASN A 139 2.38 2.50 -1.16
N ILE A 140 2.76 1.77 -2.21
CA ILE A 140 3.89 0.83 -2.13
C ILE A 140 5.22 1.59 -1.91
N PRO A 141 5.62 2.57 -2.74
CA PRO A 141 6.78 3.40 -2.42
C PRO A 141 6.63 4.17 -1.10
N TRP A 142 5.42 4.62 -0.76
CA TRP A 142 5.16 5.32 0.50
C TRP A 142 5.57 4.49 1.73
N LEU A 143 5.22 3.19 1.74
CA LEU A 143 5.54 2.26 2.82
C LEU A 143 7.00 1.83 2.77
N ALA A 144 7.47 1.39 1.60
CA ALA A 144 8.79 0.77 1.45
C ALA A 144 9.93 1.74 1.78
N LEU A 145 9.80 3.02 1.41
CA LEU A 145 10.84 4.03 1.66
C LEU A 145 10.97 4.46 3.13
N LYS A 146 10.10 3.96 4.04
CA LYS A 146 10.18 4.22 5.48
C LYS A 146 10.85 3.09 6.27
N ARG A 147 11.10 1.94 5.65
CA ARG A 147 11.75 0.80 6.28
C ARG A 147 13.16 1.17 6.73
N VAL A 148 13.60 0.70 7.90
CA VAL A 148 15.00 0.85 8.37
C VAL A 148 15.70 -0.50 8.31
N ARG A 149 16.96 -0.49 7.86
CA ARG A 149 17.80 -1.70 7.73
C ARG A 149 17.99 -2.38 9.09
N GLY A 150 17.82 -3.69 9.11
CA GLY A 150 18.08 -4.52 10.28
C GLY A 150 16.93 -4.56 11.30
N LYS A 151 15.79 -3.96 10.98
CA LYS A 151 14.59 -3.98 11.81
C LYS A 151 13.45 -4.68 11.08
N PRO A 152 12.67 -5.52 11.79
CA PRO A 152 11.42 -6.04 11.27
C PRO A 152 10.50 -4.89 10.88
N HIS A 153 9.82 -5.02 9.74
CA HIS A 153 8.91 -4.01 9.22
C HIS A 153 7.53 -4.62 8.98
N ILE A 154 6.53 -4.07 9.67
CA ILE A 154 5.13 -4.45 9.49
C ILE A 154 4.32 -3.28 8.93
N VAL A 155 3.18 -3.62 8.34
CA VAL A 155 2.13 -2.69 7.93
C VAL A 155 0.88 -3.07 8.67
N SER A 156 0.69 -2.56 9.88
CA SER A 156 -0.43 -2.95 10.74
C SER A 156 -1.79 -2.35 10.32
N GLU A 157 -1.78 -1.38 9.40
CA GLU A 157 -2.98 -0.86 8.75
C GLU A 157 -2.74 -0.56 7.26
N TYR A 158 -3.51 -1.23 6.40
CA TYR A 158 -3.58 -0.95 4.96
C TYR A 158 -5.01 -1.13 4.43
N ASN A 159 -5.49 -0.21 3.59
CA ASN A 159 -6.75 -0.42 2.87
C ASN A 159 -6.91 0.48 1.64
N HIS A 160 -7.79 0.08 0.71
CA HIS A 160 -8.38 0.96 -0.32
C HIS A 160 -9.85 1.15 0.04
N PRO A 161 -10.27 2.36 0.46
CA PRO A 161 -11.58 2.55 1.05
C PRO A 161 -12.72 2.40 0.03
N ALA A 162 -13.79 1.73 0.42
CA ALA A 162 -15.04 1.79 -0.33
C ALA A 162 -15.60 3.24 -0.31
N PRO A 163 -16.28 3.71 -1.36
CA PRO A 163 -16.72 2.98 -2.55
C PRO A 163 -15.77 3.17 -3.75
N ASN A 164 -14.45 3.25 -3.56
CA ASN A 164 -13.51 3.28 -4.69
C ASN A 164 -13.74 2.04 -5.58
N PHE A 165 -13.96 2.26 -6.88
CA PHE A 165 -14.33 1.20 -7.83
C PHE A 165 -13.22 0.17 -8.05
N TYR A 166 -11.99 0.54 -7.73
CA TYR A 166 -10.78 -0.23 -8.00
C TYR A 166 -10.23 -0.92 -6.74
N ASP A 167 -11.00 -0.98 -5.65
CA ASP A 167 -10.52 -1.47 -4.35
C ASP A 167 -10.15 -2.96 -4.32
N ALA A 168 -10.56 -3.77 -5.31
CA ALA A 168 -10.17 -5.17 -5.38
C ALA A 168 -8.66 -5.38 -5.58
N GLU A 169 -7.90 -4.37 -6.04
CA GLU A 169 -6.44 -4.48 -6.17
C GLU A 169 -5.70 -4.45 -4.83
N THR A 170 -6.36 -4.02 -3.75
CA THR A 170 -5.79 -3.83 -2.40
C THR A 170 -4.86 -4.97 -1.98
N VAL A 171 -5.42 -6.18 -1.89
CA VAL A 171 -4.82 -7.26 -1.12
C VAL A 171 -3.71 -7.96 -1.92
N VAL A 172 -3.96 -8.21 -3.21
CA VAL A 172 -2.98 -8.85 -4.11
C VAL A 172 -1.77 -7.94 -4.33
N THR A 173 -2.01 -6.64 -4.55
CA THR A 173 -0.92 -5.67 -4.77
C THR A 173 -0.06 -5.52 -3.52
N LEU A 174 -0.69 -5.42 -2.34
CA LEU A 174 0.02 -5.35 -1.06
C LEU A 174 0.88 -6.60 -0.85
N ALA A 175 0.30 -7.79 -1.01
CA ALA A 175 1.01 -9.05 -0.79
C ALA A 175 2.21 -9.24 -1.74
N ALA A 176 2.03 -8.91 -3.02
CA ALA A 176 3.10 -9.03 -4.01
C ALA A 176 4.31 -8.15 -3.63
N TYR A 177 4.09 -6.88 -3.33
CA TYR A 177 5.18 -5.98 -3.00
C TYR A 177 5.70 -6.16 -1.57
N ALA A 178 4.88 -6.60 -0.62
CA ALA A 178 5.35 -6.98 0.72
C ALA A 178 6.32 -8.16 0.65
N ALA A 179 6.01 -9.17 -0.17
CA ALA A 179 6.90 -10.31 -0.43
C ALA A 179 8.21 -9.87 -1.08
N LEU A 180 8.12 -9.05 -2.15
CA LEU A 180 9.31 -8.50 -2.81
C LEU A 180 10.18 -7.66 -1.87
N GLN A 181 9.55 -6.84 -1.02
CA GLN A 181 10.24 -5.97 -0.07
C GLN A 181 10.77 -6.71 1.16
N ASP A 182 10.39 -7.98 1.36
CA ASP A 182 10.74 -8.79 2.54
C ASP A 182 10.23 -8.12 3.82
N TRP A 183 8.94 -7.76 3.82
CA TRP A 183 8.24 -7.27 5.00
C TRP A 183 7.85 -8.43 5.93
N ASP A 184 7.79 -8.15 7.22
CA ASP A 184 7.57 -9.16 8.27
C ASP A 184 6.09 -9.33 8.64
N GLY A 185 5.21 -8.45 8.17
CA GLY A 185 3.77 -8.56 8.39
C GLY A 185 2.94 -7.50 7.66
N ILE A 186 1.77 -7.90 7.18
CA ILE A 186 0.78 -7.01 6.58
C ILE A 186 -0.60 -7.29 7.16
N PHE A 187 -1.35 -6.24 7.47
CA PHE A 187 -2.65 -6.30 8.12
C PHE A 187 -3.61 -5.34 7.41
N LEU A 188 -4.81 -5.82 7.10
CA LEU A 188 -5.85 -4.98 6.52
C LEU A 188 -6.60 -4.26 7.64
N PHE A 189 -6.73 -2.94 7.54
CA PHE A 189 -7.55 -2.17 8.46
C PHE A 189 -8.88 -1.83 7.82
N ASP A 190 -10.03 -2.24 8.36
CA ASP A 190 -10.24 -3.09 9.52
C ASP A 190 -10.97 -4.37 9.13
N TYR A 191 -10.98 -5.35 10.05
CA TYR A 191 -11.74 -6.58 9.81
C TYR A 191 -13.24 -6.27 9.70
N GLY A 192 -13.75 -5.44 10.59
CA GLY A 192 -15.15 -5.04 10.69
C GLY A 192 -15.48 -4.69 12.14
N SER A 193 -16.36 -3.71 12.34
CA SER A 193 -16.64 -3.13 13.67
C SER A 193 -18.04 -3.44 14.22
N GLY A 194 -18.90 -4.12 13.44
CA GLY A 194 -20.27 -4.43 13.82
C GLY A 194 -20.46 -5.85 14.35
N ASP A 195 -21.39 -6.02 15.30
CA ASP A 195 -21.86 -7.34 15.79
C ASP A 195 -22.78 -8.08 14.78
N ASP A 196 -22.83 -7.62 13.53
CA ASP A 196 -23.61 -8.18 12.42
C ASP A 196 -22.75 -8.95 11.41
N TRP A 197 -22.05 -9.98 11.88
CA TRP A 197 -21.11 -10.84 11.13
C TRP A 197 -21.64 -11.51 9.85
N ASN A 198 -22.93 -11.39 9.55
CA ASN A 198 -23.56 -11.85 8.31
C ASN A 198 -24.38 -10.74 7.65
N SER A 199 -23.87 -9.51 7.66
CA SER A 199 -24.55 -8.37 7.06
C SER A 199 -24.71 -8.52 5.55
N MET A 200 -23.88 -9.35 4.91
CA MET A 200 -23.85 -9.63 3.46
C MET A 200 -23.75 -8.34 2.62
N ARG A 201 -23.18 -7.27 3.18
CA ARG A 201 -23.01 -5.97 2.54
C ARG A 201 -21.75 -5.26 3.01
N ILE A 202 -21.19 -4.40 2.18
CA ILE A 202 -20.13 -3.46 2.55
C ILE A 202 -20.74 -2.40 3.49
N ARG A 203 -20.27 -2.31 4.73
CA ARG A 203 -20.88 -1.45 5.76
C ARG A 203 -20.27 -0.05 5.83
N GLY A 204 -19.01 0.08 5.48
CA GLY A 204 -18.27 1.33 5.59
C GLY A 204 -17.02 1.32 4.74
N PHE A 205 -16.17 2.31 4.98
CA PHE A 205 -14.97 2.57 4.20
C PHE A 205 -13.97 1.40 4.22
N PHE A 206 -13.78 0.80 5.40
CA PHE A 206 -12.60 -0.02 5.67
C PHE A 206 -12.93 -1.51 5.87
N ASP A 207 -14.12 -1.84 6.35
CA ASP A 207 -14.57 -3.21 6.65
C ASP A 207 -14.21 -4.22 5.54
N VAL A 208 -13.44 -5.26 5.90
CA VAL A 208 -13.09 -6.33 4.95
C VAL A 208 -13.93 -7.59 5.11
N ASP A 209 -14.43 -7.93 6.30
CA ASP A 209 -15.15 -9.19 6.60
C ASP A 209 -16.35 -9.47 5.68
N GLN A 210 -17.07 -8.43 5.28
CA GLN A 210 -18.24 -8.50 4.39
C GLN A 210 -17.93 -8.01 2.97
N HIS A 211 -16.66 -7.71 2.65
CA HIS A 211 -16.25 -7.24 1.34
C HIS A 211 -15.78 -8.43 0.48
N PRO A 212 -16.60 -8.94 -0.46
CA PRO A 212 -16.31 -10.19 -1.17
C PRO A 212 -15.01 -10.14 -1.98
N ALA A 213 -14.72 -9.00 -2.63
CA ALA A 213 -13.47 -8.79 -3.37
C ALA A 213 -12.21 -8.96 -2.49
N LYS A 214 -12.19 -8.29 -1.33
CA LYS A 214 -11.05 -8.31 -0.40
C LYS A 214 -10.92 -9.69 0.25
N MET A 215 -12.03 -10.27 0.73
CA MET A 215 -12.01 -11.61 1.34
C MET A 215 -11.54 -12.70 0.39
N ALA A 216 -12.03 -12.72 -0.86
CA ALA A 216 -11.62 -13.73 -1.83
C ALA A 216 -10.15 -13.60 -2.22
N THR A 217 -9.65 -12.36 -2.34
CA THR A 217 -8.25 -12.10 -2.70
C THR A 217 -7.27 -12.29 -1.55
N MET A 218 -7.72 -12.43 -0.29
CA MET A 218 -6.84 -12.82 0.83
C MET A 218 -6.24 -14.22 0.66
N ILE A 219 -6.93 -15.15 -0.02
CA ILE A 219 -6.42 -16.51 -0.27
C ILE A 219 -5.19 -16.49 -1.19
N PRO A 220 -5.24 -15.92 -2.41
CA PRO A 220 -4.05 -15.79 -3.25
C PRO A 220 -3.01 -14.85 -2.63
N ALA A 221 -3.39 -13.82 -1.86
CA ALA A 221 -2.43 -12.99 -1.14
C ALA A 221 -1.63 -13.78 -0.09
N HIS A 222 -2.27 -14.69 0.64
CA HIS A 222 -1.58 -15.61 1.55
C HIS A 222 -0.58 -16.51 0.80
N ALA A 223 -0.97 -17.05 -0.36
CA ALA A 223 -0.06 -17.82 -1.21
C ALA A 223 1.16 -16.98 -1.66
N ILE A 224 0.91 -15.76 -2.11
CA ILE A 224 1.97 -14.84 -2.57
C ILE A 224 2.94 -14.48 -1.45
N PHE A 225 2.43 -14.06 -0.28
CA PHE A 225 3.24 -13.49 0.80
C PHE A 225 3.66 -14.52 1.85
N VAL A 226 2.71 -15.24 2.46
CA VAL A 226 2.96 -16.11 3.61
C VAL A 226 3.58 -17.44 3.19
N ARG A 227 3.07 -18.05 2.11
CA ARG A 227 3.70 -19.24 1.52
C ARG A 227 5.01 -18.90 0.80
N GLY A 228 5.17 -17.64 0.39
CA GLY A 228 6.39 -17.10 -0.21
C GLY A 228 6.53 -17.43 -1.69
N ASP A 229 5.42 -17.43 -2.45
CA ASP A 229 5.48 -17.70 -3.89
C ASP A 229 6.23 -16.60 -4.66
N VAL A 230 6.15 -15.36 -4.19
CA VAL A 230 7.02 -14.27 -4.65
C VAL A 230 8.26 -14.22 -3.77
N SER A 231 9.43 -14.20 -4.40
CA SER A 231 10.72 -14.15 -3.74
C SER A 231 11.05 -12.71 -3.30
N PRO A 232 11.75 -12.53 -2.16
CA PRO A 232 12.40 -11.26 -1.83
C PRO A 232 13.32 -10.76 -2.94
N ALA A 233 13.39 -9.43 -3.11
CA ALA A 233 14.26 -8.85 -4.12
C ALA A 233 15.75 -9.16 -3.85
N LYS A 234 16.48 -9.44 -4.94
CA LYS A 234 17.89 -9.86 -4.93
C LYS A 234 18.81 -8.76 -4.45
N TYR A 235 18.49 -7.51 -4.78
CA TYR A 235 19.28 -6.34 -4.42
C TYR A 235 18.51 -5.40 -3.49
N SER A 236 19.27 -4.56 -2.78
CA SER A 236 18.71 -3.52 -1.92
C SER A 236 19.29 -2.15 -2.25
N VAL A 237 18.40 -1.17 -2.36
CA VAL A 237 18.73 0.25 -2.42
C VAL A 237 18.57 0.84 -1.03
N SER A 238 19.55 1.63 -0.61
CA SER A 238 19.51 2.26 0.70
C SER A 238 19.96 3.70 0.70
N GLY A 239 19.42 4.47 1.64
CA GLY A 239 19.74 5.87 1.85
C GLY A 239 20.11 6.10 3.31
N LYS A 240 21.20 6.83 3.55
CA LYS A 240 21.61 7.20 4.91
C LYS A 240 20.75 8.36 5.40
N LEU A 241 20.00 8.13 6.47
CA LEU A 241 19.18 9.12 7.16
C LEU A 241 19.52 9.03 8.65
N ASP A 242 20.47 9.86 9.10
CA ASP A 242 20.83 9.92 10.52
C ASP A 242 19.98 10.96 11.27
N ASP A 243 19.96 10.87 12.61
CA ASP A 243 19.18 11.75 13.49
C ASP A 243 19.42 13.24 13.20
N ARG A 244 20.69 13.59 12.91
CA ARG A 244 21.07 14.96 12.61
C ARG A 244 20.38 15.46 11.35
N LEU A 245 20.29 14.62 10.31
CA LEU A 245 19.58 14.97 9.09
C LEU A 245 18.07 15.05 9.32
N GLU A 246 17.48 14.12 10.08
CA GLU A 246 16.04 14.17 10.43
C GLU A 246 15.68 15.48 11.14
N VAL A 247 16.41 15.80 12.23
CA VAL A 247 16.25 17.04 12.98
C VAL A 247 16.40 18.26 12.08
N GLU A 248 17.40 18.26 11.18
CA GLU A 248 17.63 19.38 10.27
C GLU A 248 16.48 19.55 9.26
N LEU A 249 15.92 18.45 8.75
CA LEU A 249 14.78 18.48 7.83
C LEU A 249 13.54 19.05 8.52
N ILE A 250 13.27 18.62 9.75
CA ILE A 250 12.14 19.10 10.57
C ILE A 250 12.36 20.58 10.95
N ALA A 251 13.53 20.96 11.44
CA ALA A 251 13.87 22.33 11.85
C ALA A 251 13.78 23.33 10.68
N ARG A 252 14.01 22.87 9.44
CA ARG A 252 13.83 23.68 8.23
C ARG A 252 12.39 23.73 7.72
N GLY A 253 11.46 23.02 8.35
CA GLY A 253 10.08 22.88 7.90
C GLY A 253 9.94 22.10 6.59
N ARG A 254 10.89 21.21 6.29
CA ARG A 254 10.85 20.34 5.10
C ARG A 254 10.09 19.04 5.34
N ALA A 255 9.85 18.68 6.59
CA ALA A 255 9.05 17.55 7.01
C ALA A 255 8.00 18.01 8.04
N SER A 256 6.89 17.30 8.11
CA SER A 256 5.78 17.61 9.02
C SER A 256 5.08 16.34 9.47
N ALA A 257 4.15 16.45 10.44
CA ALA A 257 3.28 15.33 10.79
C ALA A 257 2.67 14.70 9.53
N TRP A 258 2.60 13.36 9.52
CA TRP A 258 2.15 12.53 8.40
C TRP A 258 3.02 12.56 7.14
N ASN A 259 4.06 13.40 7.09
CA ASN A 259 5.06 13.44 6.02
C ASN A 259 6.46 13.65 6.63
N LEU A 260 6.83 12.72 7.52
CA LEU A 260 8.13 12.70 8.19
C LEU A 260 9.23 12.22 7.22
N PRO A 261 10.52 12.49 7.54
CA PRO A 261 11.62 12.09 6.68
C PRO A 261 11.60 10.60 6.32
N ASP A 262 11.81 10.30 5.04
CA ASP A 262 11.84 8.96 4.46
C ASP A 262 12.94 8.87 3.39
N GLY A 263 12.98 7.76 2.65
CA GLY A 263 13.96 7.51 1.57
C GLY A 263 14.02 8.62 0.51
N ARG A 264 12.94 9.35 0.25
CA ARG A 264 12.89 10.42 -0.77
C ARG A 264 13.78 11.61 -0.37
N TYR A 265 13.83 11.93 0.93
CA TYR A 265 14.67 13.00 1.47
C TYR A 265 16.16 12.71 1.34
N VAL A 266 16.51 11.44 1.20
CA VAL A 266 17.86 10.95 0.97
C VAL A 266 18.00 10.39 -0.45
N GLY A 267 17.24 10.93 -1.39
CA GLY A 267 17.43 10.73 -2.83
C GLY A 267 17.12 9.32 -3.35
N MET A 268 16.37 8.50 -2.61
CA MET A 268 15.86 7.24 -3.14
C MET A 268 14.69 7.51 -4.09
N SER A 269 14.77 6.95 -5.30
CA SER A 269 13.65 7.00 -6.24
C SER A 269 12.50 6.12 -5.75
N PRO A 270 11.24 6.58 -5.81
CA PRO A 270 10.08 5.73 -5.57
C PRO A 270 10.06 4.46 -6.42
N ALA A 271 10.57 4.55 -7.66
CA ALA A 271 10.72 3.40 -8.56
C ALA A 271 11.56 2.27 -7.97
N ALA A 272 12.50 2.58 -7.05
CA ALA A 272 13.31 1.57 -6.38
C ALA A 272 12.46 0.57 -5.60
N ALA A 273 11.38 1.02 -4.95
CA ALA A 273 10.47 0.16 -4.17
C ALA A 273 9.69 -0.84 -5.04
N LEU A 274 9.61 -0.60 -6.35
CA LEU A 274 8.94 -1.49 -7.29
C LEU A 274 9.89 -2.51 -7.93
N VAL A 275 11.20 -2.33 -7.77
CA VAL A 275 12.25 -3.11 -8.45
C VAL A 275 13.13 -3.89 -7.49
N HIS A 276 13.49 -3.28 -6.36
CA HIS A 276 14.46 -3.78 -5.38
C HIS A 276 13.94 -3.59 -3.96
N ARG A 277 14.53 -4.26 -2.97
CA ARG A 277 14.29 -3.96 -1.56
C ARG A 277 14.79 -2.56 -1.23
N THR A 278 14.05 -1.84 -0.39
CA THR A 278 14.46 -0.51 0.07
C THR A 278 14.69 -0.48 1.58
N ALA A 279 15.64 0.33 2.02
CA ALA A 279 15.93 0.51 3.44
C ALA A 279 16.66 1.83 3.73
N LEU A 280 16.20 2.55 4.75
CA LEU A 280 16.95 3.60 5.42
C LEU A 280 18.08 3.00 6.25
N VAL A 281 19.16 3.75 6.39
CA VAL A 281 20.33 3.39 7.21
C VAL A 281 20.54 4.50 8.22
N ALA A 282 20.17 4.23 9.48
CA ALA A 282 20.40 5.13 10.61
C ALA A 282 21.91 5.25 10.90
N GLU A 283 22.59 4.10 10.99
CA GLU A 283 24.02 4.00 11.27
C GLU A 283 24.77 3.19 10.21
N GLY A 284 26.01 3.59 9.91
CA GLY A 284 26.87 2.93 8.94
C GLY A 284 26.77 3.48 7.52
N GLU A 285 27.10 2.64 6.54
CA GLU A 285 27.16 3.00 5.12
C GLU A 285 25.89 2.58 4.35
N ALA A 286 25.41 3.49 3.51
CA ALA A 286 24.35 3.23 2.57
C ALA A 286 24.93 2.84 1.20
N SER A 287 24.30 1.86 0.57
CA SER A 287 24.54 1.46 -0.81
C SER A 287 23.42 2.00 -1.69
N ARG A 288 23.78 2.74 -2.75
CA ARG A 288 22.85 3.11 -3.80
C ARG A 288 23.14 2.32 -5.06
N ILE A 289 22.09 1.76 -5.63
CA ILE A 289 22.08 1.23 -6.99
C ILE A 289 21.29 2.25 -7.80
N ASP A 290 21.82 2.66 -8.96
CA ASP A 290 21.07 3.52 -9.87
C ASP A 290 19.86 2.75 -10.38
N VAL A 291 18.69 3.10 -9.83
CA VAL A 291 17.42 2.59 -10.32
C VAL A 291 16.89 3.56 -11.36
N SER A 292 17.11 3.23 -12.61
CA SER A 292 16.40 3.83 -13.73
C SER A 292 15.51 2.75 -14.32
N PRO A 293 14.18 2.77 -14.07
CA PRO A 293 13.29 1.90 -14.82
C PRO A 293 13.51 2.16 -16.32
N SER A 294 13.44 1.13 -17.14
CA SER A 294 13.73 1.21 -18.59
C SER A 294 12.63 1.95 -19.38
N GLY A 295 11.89 2.84 -18.73
CA GLY A 295 10.70 3.51 -19.25
C GLY A 295 9.48 3.24 -18.35
N PRO A 296 8.27 3.16 -18.93
CA PRO A 296 7.01 3.07 -18.18
C PRO A 296 6.71 1.65 -17.64
N VAL A 297 7.72 0.79 -17.51
CA VAL A 297 7.58 -0.60 -17.08
C VAL A 297 8.56 -0.86 -15.96
N TYR A 298 8.02 -1.22 -14.79
CA TYR A 298 8.77 -1.54 -13.58
C TYR A 298 8.80 -3.06 -13.45
N ILE A 299 9.99 -3.65 -13.53
CA ILE A 299 10.17 -5.09 -13.45
C ILE A 299 11.07 -5.36 -12.25
N SER A 300 10.56 -6.08 -11.26
CA SER A 300 11.34 -6.60 -10.13
C SER A 300 12.64 -7.29 -10.58
N ASP A 301 13.67 -7.26 -9.75
CA ASP A 301 14.94 -7.94 -10.04
C ASP A 301 14.83 -9.49 -9.97
N THR A 302 13.76 -10.01 -9.37
CA THR A 302 13.36 -11.41 -9.42
C THR A 302 12.73 -11.78 -10.76
N LYS A 303 12.16 -10.78 -11.47
CA LYS A 303 11.33 -10.91 -12.69
C LYS A 303 9.94 -11.50 -12.44
N GLU A 304 9.54 -11.65 -11.19
CA GLU A 304 8.25 -12.23 -10.80
C GLU A 304 7.13 -11.20 -10.78
N ILE A 305 7.45 -9.91 -10.58
CA ILE A 305 6.49 -8.80 -10.59
C ILE A 305 6.84 -7.83 -11.71
N THR A 306 5.82 -7.47 -12.50
CA THR A 306 5.88 -6.42 -13.52
C THR A 306 4.71 -5.46 -13.38
N LEU A 307 4.97 -4.17 -13.17
CA LEU A 307 3.96 -3.11 -13.29
C LEU A 307 4.19 -2.35 -14.60
N ASN A 308 3.26 -2.47 -15.53
CA ASN A 308 3.31 -1.81 -16.83
C ASN A 308 2.29 -0.68 -16.88
N VAL A 309 2.77 0.55 -17.01
CA VAL A 309 1.98 1.78 -17.17
C VAL A 309 2.38 2.52 -18.46
N THR A 310 2.68 1.77 -19.52
CA THR A 310 2.98 2.33 -20.86
C THR A 310 1.83 3.21 -21.34
N ASP A 311 0.60 2.73 -21.15
CA ASP A 311 -0.56 3.60 -21.06
C ASP A 311 -0.72 4.01 -19.59
N ARG A 312 -0.51 5.29 -19.30
CA ARG A 312 -0.61 5.87 -17.94
C ARG A 312 -2.00 5.75 -17.35
N LYS A 313 -3.00 5.51 -18.19
CA LYS A 313 -4.41 5.37 -17.80
C LYS A 313 -4.83 3.91 -17.65
N ARG A 314 -4.02 2.97 -18.14
CA ARG A 314 -4.34 1.55 -18.23
C ARG A 314 -3.21 0.68 -17.66
N GLY A 315 -2.81 0.99 -16.44
CA GLY A 315 -1.81 0.26 -15.68
C GLY A 315 -2.20 -1.19 -15.45
N VAL A 316 -1.22 -2.10 -15.55
CA VAL A 316 -1.40 -3.53 -15.22
C VAL A 316 -0.21 -4.02 -14.42
N LEU A 317 -0.50 -4.55 -13.24
CA LEU A 317 0.39 -5.33 -12.41
C LEU A 317 0.23 -6.82 -12.77
N VAL A 318 1.35 -7.48 -13.05
CA VAL A 318 1.44 -8.91 -13.31
C VAL A 318 2.33 -9.55 -12.26
N VAL A 319 1.83 -10.60 -11.61
CA VAL A 319 2.62 -11.54 -10.81
C VAL A 319 2.78 -12.81 -11.63
N ASN A 320 4.00 -13.29 -11.78
CA ASN A 320 4.36 -14.48 -12.55
C ASN A 320 5.39 -15.30 -11.79
N THR A 321 4.91 -16.31 -11.06
CA THR A 321 5.74 -17.26 -10.32
C THR A 321 5.38 -18.69 -10.75
N SER A 322 6.10 -19.68 -10.25
CA SER A 322 5.79 -21.10 -10.53
C SER A 322 4.51 -21.60 -9.85
N MET A 323 4.05 -20.90 -8.81
CA MET A 323 2.96 -21.33 -7.91
C MET A 323 1.75 -20.40 -7.93
N SER A 324 1.94 -19.11 -8.22
CA SER A 324 0.89 -18.11 -8.30
C SER A 324 1.12 -17.13 -9.45
N VAL A 325 0.05 -16.83 -10.17
CA VAL A 325 -0.01 -15.76 -11.16
C VAL A 325 -1.13 -14.78 -10.82
N ALA A 326 -0.95 -13.52 -11.19
CA ALA A 326 -1.99 -12.51 -11.07
C ALA A 326 -1.95 -11.50 -12.22
N VAL A 327 -3.11 -11.00 -12.61
CA VAL A 327 -3.32 -9.83 -13.45
C VAL A 327 -4.20 -8.87 -12.67
N VAL A 328 -3.68 -7.68 -12.34
CA VAL A 328 -4.36 -6.67 -11.53
C VAL A 328 -4.30 -5.34 -12.29
N GLY A 329 -5.46 -4.76 -12.61
CA GLY A 329 -5.55 -3.54 -13.41
C GLY A 329 -6.23 -3.77 -14.77
N PHE A 330 -5.89 -2.92 -15.75
CA PHE A 330 -6.51 -2.88 -17.09
C PHE A 330 -6.02 -4.02 -18.03
N GLY A 331 -6.33 -5.26 -17.64
CA GLY A 331 -6.00 -6.49 -18.36
C GLY A 331 -7.02 -6.94 -19.40
N GLY A 332 -8.24 -6.39 -19.39
CA GLY A 332 -9.31 -6.76 -20.31
C GLY A 332 -8.92 -6.63 -21.78
N GLY A 333 -9.35 -7.61 -22.58
CA GLY A 333 -9.05 -7.68 -24.01
C GLY A 333 -7.60 -8.06 -24.35
N ARG A 334 -6.80 -8.47 -23.35
CA ARG A 334 -5.39 -8.84 -23.53
C ARG A 334 -5.15 -10.30 -23.15
N SER A 335 -4.11 -10.89 -23.73
CA SER A 335 -3.66 -12.25 -23.41
C SER A 335 -2.38 -12.24 -22.58
N PHE A 336 -2.39 -12.98 -21.49
CA PHE A 336 -1.26 -13.12 -20.56
C PHE A 336 -0.79 -14.58 -20.54
N ASP A 337 0.36 -14.85 -21.15
CA ASP A 337 0.99 -16.17 -21.21
C ASP A 337 2.01 -16.34 -20.09
N PHE A 338 1.72 -17.28 -19.17
CA PHE A 338 2.55 -17.69 -18.04
C PHE A 338 3.25 -19.03 -18.29
N GLY A 339 3.40 -19.43 -19.55
CA GLY A 339 4.04 -20.68 -19.97
C GLY A 339 3.06 -21.84 -20.05
N SER A 340 2.70 -22.45 -18.92
CA SER A 340 1.72 -23.57 -18.86
C SER A 340 0.27 -23.12 -18.69
N LEU A 341 0.06 -21.82 -18.50
CA LEU A 341 -1.22 -21.20 -18.23
C LEU A 341 -1.32 -19.92 -19.04
N VAL A 342 -2.43 -19.72 -19.74
CA VAL A 342 -2.78 -18.46 -20.39
C VAL A 342 -4.08 -17.96 -19.78
N VAL A 343 -4.12 -16.67 -19.46
CA VAL A 343 -5.31 -16.00 -18.91
C VAL A 343 -5.68 -14.83 -19.84
N GLU A 344 -6.93 -14.78 -20.24
CA GLU A 344 -7.46 -13.77 -21.16
C GLU A 344 -8.73 -13.16 -20.53
N PRO A 345 -8.58 -12.10 -19.70
CA PRO A 345 -9.72 -11.36 -19.18
C PRO A 345 -10.44 -10.65 -20.34
N GLY A 346 -11.76 -10.76 -20.39
CA GLY A 346 -12.59 -10.06 -21.37
C GLY A 346 -12.91 -8.63 -20.97
N GLU A 347 -13.97 -8.08 -21.56
CA GLU A 347 -14.50 -6.76 -21.21
C GLU A 347 -15.06 -6.74 -19.79
N THR A 348 -14.91 -5.61 -19.11
CA THR A 348 -15.41 -5.40 -17.73
C THR A 348 -16.18 -4.09 -17.63
N LEU A 349 -16.95 -3.93 -16.55
CA LEU A 349 -17.70 -2.71 -16.22
C LEU A 349 -16.80 -1.47 -16.12
N LEU A 350 -15.51 -1.66 -15.84
CA LEU A 350 -14.52 -0.61 -15.64
C LEU A 350 -13.47 -0.59 -16.78
N ASP A 351 -13.91 -0.70 -18.04
CA ASP A 351 -13.07 -0.61 -19.25
C ASP A 351 -11.85 -1.56 -19.20
N GLY A 352 -12.11 -2.83 -18.87
CA GLY A 352 -11.10 -3.88 -18.81
C GLY A 352 -10.29 -3.92 -17.52
N TRP A 353 -10.59 -3.09 -16.51
CA TRP A 353 -10.00 -3.26 -15.18
C TRP A 353 -10.51 -4.53 -14.50
N CYS A 354 -9.59 -5.35 -13.98
CA CYS A 354 -9.88 -6.62 -13.32
C CYS A 354 -8.81 -7.02 -12.31
N VAL A 355 -9.16 -7.96 -11.43
CA VAL A 355 -8.24 -8.74 -10.60
C VAL A 355 -8.47 -10.21 -10.86
N VAL A 356 -7.51 -10.85 -11.53
CA VAL A 356 -7.53 -12.28 -11.83
C VAL A 356 -6.30 -12.93 -11.23
N THR A 357 -6.48 -13.97 -10.42
CA THR A 357 -5.37 -14.74 -9.84
C THR A 357 -5.58 -16.22 -10.09
N VAL A 358 -4.50 -16.96 -10.32
CA VAL A 358 -4.51 -18.42 -10.31
C VAL A 358 -3.39 -18.89 -9.40
N SER A 359 -3.72 -19.67 -8.37
CA SER A 359 -2.75 -20.18 -7.40
C SER A 359 -2.82 -21.70 -7.32
N VAL A 360 -1.68 -22.36 -7.32
CA VAL A 360 -1.55 -23.79 -7.05
C VAL A 360 -1.92 -24.02 -5.59
N MET A 361 -2.94 -24.82 -5.33
CA MET A 361 -3.38 -25.20 -3.98
C MET A 361 -2.87 -26.57 -3.57
N ASP A 362 -2.63 -27.45 -4.55
CA ASP A 362 -2.00 -28.76 -4.38
C ASP A 362 -1.21 -29.09 -5.66
N GLY A 363 0.09 -29.34 -5.52
CA GLY A 363 1.02 -29.56 -6.64
C GLY A 363 2.39 -28.91 -6.42
N GLU A 364 3.25 -29.07 -7.43
CA GLU A 364 4.61 -28.51 -7.47
C GLU A 364 4.73 -27.27 -8.38
N GLY A 365 3.67 -26.96 -9.14
CA GLY A 365 3.60 -25.80 -10.02
C GLY A 365 2.56 -25.96 -11.12
N PHE A 366 2.39 -24.96 -11.98
CA PHE A 366 1.40 -25.00 -13.07
C PHE A 366 1.59 -26.14 -14.10
N GLY A 367 2.79 -26.71 -14.19
CA GLY A 367 3.04 -27.89 -15.03
C GLY A 367 2.72 -29.24 -14.37
N ASN A 368 2.60 -29.27 -13.04
CA ASN A 368 2.33 -30.47 -12.24
C ASN A 368 1.47 -30.10 -11.03
N PHE A 369 0.16 -29.96 -11.25
CA PHE A 369 -0.80 -29.62 -10.20
C PHE A 369 -1.89 -30.68 -10.09
N LYS A 370 -2.43 -30.82 -8.88
CA LYS A 370 -3.68 -31.53 -8.61
C LYS A 370 -4.84 -30.56 -8.47
N LYS A 371 -4.60 -29.38 -7.89
CA LYS A 371 -5.61 -28.36 -7.66
C LYS A 371 -5.05 -26.95 -7.84
N LEU A 372 -5.77 -26.13 -8.61
CA LEU A 372 -5.60 -24.68 -8.66
C LEU A 372 -6.86 -24.00 -8.14
N LEU A 373 -6.68 -22.78 -7.63
CA LEU A 373 -7.75 -21.85 -7.32
C LEU A 373 -7.63 -20.65 -8.28
N LEU A 374 -8.68 -20.42 -9.07
CA LEU A 374 -8.85 -19.20 -9.86
C LEU A 374 -9.76 -18.26 -9.07
N VAL A 375 -9.32 -17.02 -8.84
CA VAL A 375 -10.16 -15.93 -8.28
C VAL A 375 -10.25 -14.82 -9.32
N ALA A 376 -11.46 -14.36 -9.59
CA ALA A 376 -11.79 -13.38 -10.62
C ALA A 376 -12.74 -12.33 -10.04
N VAL A 377 -12.27 -11.09 -9.92
CA VAL A 377 -12.98 -10.02 -9.23
C VAL A 377 -12.91 -8.74 -10.04
N GLY A 378 -14.06 -8.12 -10.25
CA GLY A 378 -14.21 -6.80 -10.89
C GLY A 378 -14.86 -5.82 -9.94
N TYR A 379 -15.74 -4.97 -10.46
CA TYR A 379 -16.45 -3.99 -9.65
C TYR A 379 -17.31 -4.65 -8.56
N ALA A 380 -17.19 -4.17 -7.32
CA ALA A 380 -18.01 -4.60 -6.18
C ALA A 380 -18.86 -3.45 -5.64
N THR A 381 -20.13 -3.72 -5.32
CA THR A 381 -21.08 -2.71 -4.85
C THR A 381 -22.23 -3.33 -4.08
N ASN A 382 -22.88 -2.60 -3.16
CA ASN A 382 -24.10 -3.13 -2.53
C ASN A 382 -25.32 -2.96 -3.44
N THR A 383 -26.31 -3.84 -3.29
CA THR A 383 -27.59 -3.69 -3.96
C THR A 383 -28.25 -2.35 -3.58
N GLY A 384 -28.51 -1.51 -4.57
CA GLY A 384 -29.10 -0.18 -4.40
C GLY A 384 -28.16 0.90 -3.88
N MET A 385 -26.85 0.64 -3.79
CA MET A 385 -25.87 1.69 -3.48
C MET A 385 -25.89 2.76 -4.58
N ARG A 386 -25.83 4.03 -4.19
CA ARG A 386 -25.81 5.16 -5.14
C ARG A 386 -24.49 5.90 -4.99
N VAL A 387 -23.60 5.74 -5.96
CA VAL A 387 -22.33 6.46 -6.00
C VAL A 387 -22.48 7.67 -6.91
N ARG A 388 -22.05 8.83 -6.41
CA ARG A 388 -22.17 10.12 -7.08
C ARG A 388 -20.83 10.82 -7.14
N ASP A 389 -20.65 11.66 -8.16
CA ASP A 389 -19.65 12.71 -8.13
C ASP A 389 -19.94 13.64 -6.95
N TYR A 390 -18.96 13.82 -6.07
CA TYR A 390 -19.10 14.64 -4.86
C TYR A 390 -19.37 16.12 -5.20
N GLY A 391 -18.79 16.64 -6.27
CA GLY A 391 -18.93 18.06 -6.63
C GLY A 391 -20.28 18.38 -7.29
N SER A 392 -20.70 17.56 -8.27
CA SER A 392 -21.93 17.82 -9.04
C SER A 392 -23.17 17.11 -8.52
N GLY A 393 -23.02 16.08 -7.69
CA GLY A 393 -24.12 15.20 -7.27
C GLY A 393 -24.64 14.27 -8.37
N ARG A 394 -24.00 14.25 -9.55
CA ARG A 394 -24.35 13.35 -10.66
C ARG A 394 -24.13 11.90 -10.24
N GLU A 395 -25.14 11.05 -10.42
CA GLU A 395 -24.99 9.61 -10.21
C GLU A 395 -24.02 9.02 -11.26
N ILE A 396 -23.00 8.31 -10.76
CA ILE A 396 -21.95 7.66 -11.56
C ILE A 396 -22.23 6.16 -11.68
N ALA A 397 -22.67 5.54 -10.59
CA ALA A 397 -23.01 4.12 -10.57
C ALA A 397 -24.17 3.84 -9.62
N PHE A 398 -25.00 2.89 -10.01
CA PHE A 398 -26.09 2.36 -9.20
C PHE A 398 -25.92 0.85 -9.04
N GLY A 399 -25.88 0.36 -7.80
CA GLY A 399 -25.68 -1.05 -7.51
C GLY A 399 -26.87 -1.90 -7.94
N SER A 400 -26.79 -2.50 -9.14
CA SER A 400 -27.83 -3.33 -9.73
C SER A 400 -27.23 -4.49 -10.52
N THR A 401 -27.94 -5.62 -10.59
CA THR A 401 -27.58 -6.74 -11.49
C THR A 401 -27.80 -6.41 -12.96
N GLU A 402 -28.46 -5.28 -13.26
CA GLU A 402 -28.69 -4.77 -14.61
C GLU A 402 -27.58 -3.80 -15.07
N LEU A 403 -26.60 -3.51 -14.22
CA LEU A 403 -25.48 -2.65 -14.58
C LEU A 403 -24.59 -3.37 -15.60
N MET A 404 -24.44 -2.77 -16.78
CA MET A 404 -23.70 -3.36 -17.92
C MET A 404 -22.44 -2.58 -18.30
N GLU A 405 -22.33 -1.32 -17.88
CA GLU A 405 -21.17 -0.45 -18.11
C GLU A 405 -21.11 0.64 -17.04
N ILE A 406 -19.91 1.14 -16.74
CA ILE A 406 -19.68 2.33 -15.93
C ILE A 406 -18.79 3.25 -16.74
N ASP A 407 -19.25 4.48 -17.01
CA ASP A 407 -18.42 5.48 -17.66
C ASP A 407 -17.13 5.72 -16.84
N PRO A 408 -15.94 5.70 -17.47
CA PRO A 408 -14.71 6.01 -16.77
C PRO A 408 -14.78 7.35 -16.04
N TYR A 409 -14.69 7.31 -14.72
CA TYR A 409 -14.75 8.48 -13.87
C TYR A 409 -13.62 8.44 -12.85
N TRP A 410 -12.70 9.40 -12.92
CA TRP A 410 -11.65 9.59 -11.93
C TRP A 410 -11.79 10.95 -11.27
N GLY A 411 -11.93 10.92 -9.95
CA GLY A 411 -12.18 12.12 -9.17
C GLY A 411 -12.96 11.81 -7.89
N PRO A 412 -13.34 12.85 -7.13
CA PRO A 412 -14.06 12.72 -5.88
C PRO A 412 -15.44 12.06 -6.04
N ILE A 413 -15.63 10.89 -5.44
CA ILE A 413 -16.92 10.19 -5.36
C ILE A 413 -17.40 10.02 -3.93
N THR A 414 -18.70 9.93 -3.76
CA THR A 414 -19.34 9.65 -2.47
C THR A 414 -20.59 8.80 -2.66
N CYS A 415 -20.93 8.00 -1.66
CA CYS A 415 -22.29 7.51 -1.51
C CYS A 415 -23.07 8.25 -0.41
N GLY A 416 -22.43 9.13 0.37
CA GLY A 416 -23.00 9.67 1.61
C GLY A 416 -23.56 8.53 2.46
N ASN A 417 -24.81 8.67 2.90
CA ASN A 417 -25.55 7.62 3.60
C ASN A 417 -26.23 6.58 2.67
N SER A 418 -26.03 6.65 1.35
CA SER A 418 -26.65 5.76 0.36
C SER A 418 -25.86 4.46 0.11
N TRP A 419 -25.44 3.78 1.19
CA TRP A 419 -24.67 2.52 1.15
C TRP A 419 -25.43 1.33 0.55
N GLY A 420 -26.74 1.45 0.34
CA GLY A 420 -27.56 0.34 -0.18
C GLY A 420 -27.82 -0.75 0.87
N LYS A 421 -28.09 -1.96 0.39
CA LYS A 421 -28.46 -3.12 1.22
C LYS A 421 -27.81 -4.40 0.70
N ALA A 422 -27.90 -5.45 1.51
CA ALA A 422 -27.53 -6.79 1.11
C ALA A 422 -28.41 -7.29 -0.06
N PRO A 423 -27.86 -8.17 -0.92
CA PRO A 423 -26.47 -8.62 -0.92
C PRO A 423 -25.53 -7.60 -1.58
N THR A 424 -24.22 -7.70 -1.30
CA THR A 424 -23.18 -7.18 -2.18
C THR A 424 -23.23 -7.91 -3.52
N LEU A 425 -23.05 -7.14 -4.59
CA LEU A 425 -22.93 -7.57 -5.96
C LEU A 425 -21.46 -7.44 -6.37
N VAL A 426 -20.96 -8.45 -7.07
CA VAL A 426 -19.64 -8.41 -7.71
C VAL A 426 -19.83 -8.72 -9.17
N GLU A 427 -19.11 -7.98 -10.00
CA GLU A 427 -19.06 -8.20 -11.42
C GLU A 427 -18.57 -9.62 -11.77
N GLY A 428 -19.39 -10.36 -12.52
CA GLY A 428 -18.99 -11.62 -13.12
C GLY A 428 -18.40 -11.40 -14.51
N MET A 429 -17.09 -11.20 -14.59
CA MET A 429 -16.39 -10.94 -15.86
C MET A 429 -16.08 -12.23 -16.64
N PRO A 430 -16.17 -12.20 -17.98
CA PRO A 430 -15.74 -13.31 -18.81
C PRO A 430 -14.22 -13.45 -18.79
N ILE A 431 -13.70 -14.63 -18.46
CA ILE A 431 -12.25 -14.91 -18.54
C ILE A 431 -12.07 -16.26 -19.23
N GLU A 432 -11.32 -16.25 -20.33
CA GLU A 432 -10.85 -17.49 -20.95
C GLU A 432 -9.52 -17.90 -20.31
N VAL A 433 -9.45 -19.17 -19.90
CA VAL A 433 -8.24 -19.76 -19.30
C VAL A 433 -7.84 -20.98 -20.11
N LYS A 434 -6.55 -21.05 -20.47
CA LYS A 434 -5.97 -22.16 -21.24
C LYS A 434 -4.85 -22.78 -20.41
N ILE A 435 -4.94 -24.08 -20.16
CA ILE A 435 -3.95 -24.81 -19.35
C ILE A 435 -3.30 -25.88 -20.21
N LYS A 436 -1.97 -25.86 -20.32
CA LYS A 436 -1.20 -26.95 -20.92
C LYS A 436 -1.25 -28.15 -19.98
N ASN A 437 -2.13 -29.10 -20.27
CA ASN A 437 -2.23 -30.34 -19.50
C ASN A 437 -2.72 -31.48 -20.40
N SER A 438 -2.10 -32.65 -20.25
CA SER A 438 -2.48 -33.88 -20.98
C SER A 438 -3.54 -34.70 -20.25
N GLY A 439 -3.70 -34.50 -18.94
CA GLY A 439 -4.74 -35.14 -18.13
C GLY A 439 -6.14 -34.56 -18.37
N ASP A 440 -7.14 -35.17 -17.74
CA ASP A 440 -8.50 -34.66 -17.72
C ASP A 440 -8.63 -33.59 -16.64
N VAL A 441 -8.90 -32.37 -17.10
CA VAL A 441 -9.07 -31.19 -16.24
C VAL A 441 -10.57 -30.95 -16.05
N SER A 442 -11.00 -30.94 -14.80
CA SER A 442 -12.35 -30.58 -14.38
C SER A 442 -12.31 -29.21 -13.71
N VAL A 443 -13.26 -28.34 -14.06
CA VAL A 443 -13.38 -26.99 -13.49
C VAL A 443 -14.73 -26.85 -12.79
N TRP A 444 -14.72 -26.27 -11.60
CA TRP A 444 -15.90 -26.15 -10.73
C TRP A 444 -16.05 -24.72 -10.22
N ALA A 445 -17.23 -24.15 -10.40
CA ALA A 445 -17.66 -22.95 -9.67
C ALA A 445 -17.87 -23.30 -8.20
N LEU A 446 -17.35 -22.46 -7.28
CA LEU A 446 -17.46 -22.70 -5.84
C LEU A 446 -18.48 -21.75 -5.17
N ASP A 447 -19.11 -22.20 -4.09
CA ASP A 447 -19.99 -21.38 -3.24
C ASP A 447 -19.20 -20.51 -2.24
N GLY A 448 -19.89 -19.71 -1.41
CA GLY A 448 -19.32 -18.79 -0.44
C GLY A 448 -18.40 -19.41 0.63
N VAL A 449 -18.38 -20.73 0.77
CA VAL A 449 -17.51 -21.46 1.72
C VAL A 449 -16.55 -22.42 1.01
N GLY A 450 -16.51 -22.42 -0.32
CA GLY A 450 -15.57 -23.20 -1.14
C GLY A 450 -16.08 -24.58 -1.59
N ASN A 451 -17.36 -24.91 -1.42
CA ASN A 451 -17.90 -26.18 -1.96
C ASN A 451 -18.18 -26.04 -3.46
N ARG A 452 -18.01 -27.15 -4.22
CA ARG A 452 -18.39 -27.22 -5.63
C ARG A 452 -19.90 -27.04 -5.80
N LYS A 453 -20.32 -26.02 -6.55
CA LYS A 453 -21.73 -25.69 -6.84
C LYS A 453 -22.15 -26.11 -8.24
N GLY A 454 -21.24 -26.03 -9.22
CA GLY A 454 -21.53 -26.36 -10.62
C GLY A 454 -20.27 -26.55 -11.43
N GLN A 455 -20.34 -27.38 -12.48
CA GLN A 455 -19.21 -27.64 -13.36
C GLN A 455 -19.14 -26.60 -14.47
N VAL A 456 -17.93 -26.12 -14.77
CA VAL A 456 -17.65 -25.25 -15.92
C VAL A 456 -17.23 -26.15 -17.09
N PRO A 457 -17.84 -25.99 -18.28
CA PRO A 457 -17.46 -26.78 -19.45
C PRO A 457 -15.99 -26.57 -19.84
N VAL A 458 -15.28 -27.67 -20.09
CA VAL A 458 -13.87 -27.67 -20.53
C VAL A 458 -13.80 -28.28 -21.92
N SER A 459 -13.08 -27.59 -22.80
CA SER A 459 -12.77 -28.04 -24.16
C SER A 459 -11.29 -28.38 -24.29
N ALA A 460 -10.94 -29.23 -25.25
CA ALA A 460 -9.57 -29.59 -25.57
C ALA A 460 -9.22 -29.02 -26.95
N LEU A 461 -8.25 -28.10 -27.02
CA LEU A 461 -7.82 -27.46 -28.25
C LEU A 461 -6.31 -27.25 -28.25
N ASP A 462 -5.61 -27.68 -29.30
CA ASP A 462 -4.17 -27.43 -29.52
C ASP A 462 -3.26 -27.79 -28.33
N GLY A 463 -3.60 -28.86 -27.59
CA GLY A 463 -2.84 -29.31 -26.41
C GLY A 463 -3.16 -28.56 -25.11
N TYR A 464 -4.16 -27.68 -25.13
CA TYR A 464 -4.69 -26.99 -23.97
C TYR A 464 -6.05 -27.54 -23.55
N ARG A 465 -6.30 -27.46 -22.24
CA ARG A 465 -7.64 -27.50 -21.65
C ARG A 465 -8.12 -26.07 -21.50
N THR A 466 -9.16 -25.72 -22.23
CA THR A 466 -9.69 -24.36 -22.33
C THR A 466 -11.09 -24.28 -21.77
N PHE A 467 -11.34 -23.30 -20.92
CA PHE A 467 -12.65 -23.02 -20.34
C PHE A 467 -12.85 -21.53 -20.18
N THR A 468 -14.12 -21.12 -20.11
CA THR A 468 -14.50 -19.73 -19.88
C THR A 468 -15.31 -19.67 -18.59
N VAL A 469 -14.92 -18.76 -17.69
CA VAL A 469 -15.72 -18.39 -16.52
C VAL A 469 -16.42 -17.06 -16.77
N GLY A 470 -17.50 -16.78 -16.02
CA GLY A 470 -18.35 -15.62 -16.25
C GLY A 470 -19.53 -15.53 -15.29
N ARG A 471 -20.36 -14.50 -15.47
CA ARG A 471 -21.52 -14.17 -14.62
C ARG A 471 -22.53 -15.30 -14.45
N GLU A 472 -22.65 -16.20 -15.40
CA GLU A 472 -23.58 -17.33 -15.39
C GLU A 472 -23.34 -18.31 -14.23
N PHE A 473 -22.11 -18.38 -13.72
CA PHE A 473 -21.75 -19.24 -12.60
C PHE A 473 -22.08 -18.63 -11.22
N GLN A 474 -22.34 -17.32 -11.16
CA GLN A 474 -22.67 -16.58 -9.94
C GLN A 474 -21.66 -16.84 -8.80
N THR A 475 -20.38 -16.75 -9.13
CA THR A 475 -19.26 -16.86 -8.19
C THR A 475 -18.05 -16.07 -8.69
N ILE A 476 -17.11 -15.80 -7.79
CA ILE A 476 -15.84 -15.12 -8.07
C ILE A 476 -14.64 -16.05 -7.94
N TRP A 477 -14.86 -17.33 -7.62
CA TRP A 477 -13.80 -18.30 -7.44
C TRP A 477 -14.12 -19.70 -8.00
N TYR A 478 -13.09 -20.38 -8.48
CA TYR A 478 -13.21 -21.63 -9.22
C TYR A 478 -12.10 -22.59 -8.83
N GLU A 479 -12.46 -23.86 -8.62
CA GLU A 479 -11.49 -24.94 -8.47
C GLU A 479 -11.18 -25.54 -9.84
N ILE A 480 -9.90 -25.68 -10.16
CA ILE A 480 -9.43 -26.39 -11.34
C ILE A 480 -8.68 -27.63 -10.83
N ALA A 481 -9.16 -28.81 -11.18
CA ALA A 481 -8.59 -30.07 -10.71
C ALA A 481 -8.19 -30.97 -11.87
N VAL A 482 -7.08 -31.70 -11.71
CA VAL A 482 -6.75 -32.83 -12.59
C VAL A 482 -7.27 -34.08 -11.92
N GLU A 483 -8.13 -34.82 -12.61
CA GLU A 483 -8.59 -36.12 -12.12
C GLU A 483 -7.48 -37.16 -12.36
N GLY A 484 -7.10 -37.86 -11.30
CA GLY A 484 -6.02 -38.85 -11.28
C GLY A 484 -6.50 -40.28 -11.51
#